data_AF-A0A2G9T4F2-F1
#
_entry.id   AF-A0A2G9T4F2-F1
#
_cell.length_a   1.000
_cell.length_b   1.000
_cell.length_c   1.000
_cell.angle_alpha   90.00
_cell.angle_beta   90.00
_cell.angle_gamma   90.00
#
_symmetry.space_group_name_H-M   'P 1'
#
loop_
_entity.id
_entity.type
_entity.pdbx_description
1 polymer ?
#
loop_
_entity_poly.entity_id
_entity_poly.type
_entity_poly.pdbx_seq_one_letter_code
_entity_poly.pdbx_strand_id
1 'polypeptide(L)'
;MAILSTLQSRKSLPLDEKWLLVPAFLKVRGLVKQHIIHDKITPQECRLRDMTYAAPINVDVEYTRGNQRVIKRDLTIGRMPIMLRSSKCILKDLAEEELARVQECPYDPGGYFIVKGSEKVILIQEQL
;
A
#
# COMPACT_ATOMS: atom_id res chain seq x y z
N MET A 1 -11.31 -17.08 -37.76
CA MET A 1 -12.15 -15.89 -37.52
C MET A 1 -11.43 -15.00 -36.50
N ALA A 2 -11.20 -13.74 -36.87
CA ALA A 2 -10.54 -12.60 -36.18
C ALA A 2 -10.16 -12.79 -34.68
N ILE A 3 -8.89 -12.74 -34.25
CA ILE A 3 -7.92 -11.62 -34.13
C ILE A 3 -8.17 -10.68 -32.92
N LEU A 4 -7.21 -10.71 -31.98
CA LEU A 4 -6.61 -9.65 -31.12
C LEU A 4 -7.43 -8.45 -30.59
N SER A 5 -7.07 -8.08 -29.35
CA SER A 5 -7.01 -6.72 -28.77
C SER A 5 -8.10 -6.33 -27.76
N THR A 6 -7.73 -6.40 -26.48
CA THR A 6 -7.98 -5.28 -25.56
C THR A 6 -6.73 -5.09 -24.70
N LEU A 7 -5.66 -4.64 -25.38
CA LEU A 7 -4.64 -3.80 -24.77
C LEU A 7 -5.37 -2.58 -24.18
N GLN A 8 -5.78 -2.65 -22.91
CA GLN A 8 -6.08 -1.41 -22.19
C GLN A 8 -4.77 -0.63 -22.13
N SER A 9 -4.68 0.39 -22.99
CA SER A 9 -3.52 1.25 -23.11
C SER A 9 -3.17 1.78 -21.72
N ARG A 10 -1.97 1.45 -21.24
CA ARG A 10 -1.40 2.05 -20.04
C ARG A 10 -1.23 3.53 -20.32
N LYS A 11 -2.17 4.37 -19.87
CA LYS A 11 -2.02 5.82 -19.93
C LYS A 11 -1.15 6.24 -18.77
N SER A 12 0.07 6.68 -19.06
CA SER A 12 0.93 7.42 -18.13
C SER A 12 0.21 8.71 -17.76
N LEU A 13 -0.07 8.91 -16.47
CA LEU A 13 -0.63 10.18 -15.99
C LEU A 13 0.51 11.20 -15.89
N PRO A 14 0.39 12.39 -16.50
CA PRO A 14 1.36 13.46 -16.32
C PRO A 14 1.44 13.91 -14.85
N LEU A 15 2.63 14.30 -14.40
CA LEU A 15 2.91 14.67 -13.00
C LEU A 15 2.06 15.86 -12.50
N ASP A 16 1.51 16.63 -13.44
CA ASP A 16 0.71 17.84 -13.23
C ASP A 16 -0.67 17.51 -12.60
N GLU A 17 -1.11 16.26 -12.71
CA GLU A 17 -2.37 15.75 -12.13
C GLU A 17 -2.13 15.04 -10.77
N LYS A 18 -1.40 15.70 -9.86
CA LYS A 18 -1.02 15.17 -8.54
C LYS A 18 -2.18 14.55 -7.75
N TRP A 19 -3.39 15.08 -7.90
CA TRP A 19 -4.60 14.65 -7.19
C TRP A 19 -5.23 13.35 -7.74
N LEU A 20 -4.91 12.94 -8.97
CA LEU A 20 -5.45 11.73 -9.60
C LEU A 20 -4.56 10.50 -9.37
N LEU A 21 -3.39 10.67 -8.76
CA LEU A 21 -2.44 9.60 -8.50
C LEU A 21 -2.98 8.54 -7.54
N VAL A 22 -3.67 8.95 -6.46
CA VAL A 22 -4.18 8.01 -5.45
C VAL A 22 -5.32 7.14 -6.00
N PRO A 23 -6.36 7.70 -6.68
CA PRO A 23 -7.39 6.87 -7.32
C PRO A 23 -6.84 6.00 -8.46
N ALA A 24 -5.90 6.51 -9.28
CA ALA A 24 -5.30 5.74 -10.37
C ALA A 24 -4.44 4.57 -9.85
N PHE A 25 -3.64 4.82 -8.81
CA PHE A 25 -2.85 3.79 -8.12
C PHE A 25 -3.72 2.65 -7.58
N LEU A 26 -4.88 2.98 -7.02
CA LEU A 26 -5.83 1.97 -6.52
C LEU A 26 -6.60 1.25 -7.65
N LYS A 27 -6.83 1.92 -8.78
CA LYS A 27 -7.68 1.42 -9.89
C LYS A 27 -6.93 0.58 -10.92
N VAL A 28 -5.65 0.84 -11.17
CA VAL A 28 -4.92 0.22 -12.30
C VAL A 28 -4.65 -1.25 -12.04
N ARG A 29 -4.19 -1.63 -10.86
CA ARG A 29 -4.03 -3.01 -10.39
C ARG A 29 -3.90 -2.92 -8.88
N GLY A 30 -4.76 -3.59 -8.11
CA GLY A 30 -4.50 -3.74 -6.68
C GLY A 30 -3.08 -4.27 -6.54
N LEU A 31 -2.20 -3.43 -5.96
CA LEU A 31 -0.74 -3.62 -5.93
C LEU A 31 -0.37 -5.09 -6.04
N VAL A 32 0.01 -5.44 -7.26
CA VAL A 32 0.45 -6.75 -7.69
C VAL A 32 1.47 -7.23 -6.67
N LYS A 33 1.36 -8.50 -6.26
CA LYS A 33 2.35 -9.23 -5.44
C LYS A 33 3.76 -8.96 -5.93
N GLN A 34 4.38 -7.88 -5.46
CA GLN A 34 5.75 -7.55 -5.78
C GLN A 34 6.35 -7.09 -4.47
N HIS A 35 6.94 -8.09 -3.82
CA HIS A 35 8.08 -7.92 -2.95
C HIS A 35 7.83 -7.08 -1.69
N ILE A 36 7.19 -7.72 -0.71
CA ILE A 36 7.63 -7.60 0.68
C ILE A 36 9.06 -8.20 0.74
N ILE A 37 10.04 -7.46 0.23
CA ILE A 37 11.47 -7.74 0.35
C ILE A 37 12.01 -6.52 1.11
N HIS A 38 12.58 -6.57 2.30
CA HIS A 38 12.98 -7.63 3.21
C HIS A 38 12.47 -7.25 4.61
N ASP A 39 12.35 -8.25 5.47
CA ASP A 39 11.74 -8.28 6.80
C ASP A 39 10.20 -8.29 6.80
N LYS A 40 9.66 -9.46 7.17
CA LYS A 40 8.25 -9.70 7.49
C LYS A 40 7.90 -8.94 8.77
N ILE A 41 7.92 -7.61 8.73
CA ILE A 41 7.65 -6.80 9.91
C ILE A 41 6.18 -7.01 10.29
N THR A 42 5.97 -7.64 11.45
CA THR A 42 4.63 -7.84 11.99
C THR A 42 4.16 -6.58 12.72
N PRO A 43 2.85 -6.38 12.88
CA PRO A 43 2.34 -5.29 13.71
C PRO A 43 2.90 -5.38 15.14
N GLN A 44 2.96 -6.57 15.73
CA GLN A 44 3.64 -6.82 17.01
C GLN A 44 5.09 -6.34 17.05
N GLU A 45 5.90 -6.61 16.03
CA GLU A 45 7.29 -6.14 15.96
C GLU A 45 7.35 -4.60 15.91
N CYS A 46 6.40 -3.96 15.20
CA CYS A 46 6.31 -2.50 15.17
C CYS A 46 5.99 -1.89 16.54
N ARG A 47 5.13 -2.54 17.34
CA ARG A 47 4.82 -2.12 18.72
C ARG A 47 6.07 -2.16 19.60
N LEU A 48 6.81 -3.27 19.54
CA LEU A 48 7.95 -3.51 20.43
C LEU A 48 9.21 -2.70 20.09
N ARG A 49 9.36 -2.25 18.84
CA ARG A 49 10.56 -1.56 18.35
C ARG A 49 10.37 -0.08 18.05
N ASP A 50 9.27 0.52 18.49
CA ASP A 50 8.93 1.91 18.18
C ASP A 50 8.94 2.22 16.67
N MET A 51 8.53 1.26 15.84
CA MET A 51 8.46 1.41 14.38
C MET A 51 7.05 1.77 13.92
N THR A 52 6.95 2.21 12.67
CA THR A 52 5.66 2.46 12.01
C THR A 52 5.32 1.30 11.08
N TYR A 53 4.14 0.70 11.29
CA TYR A 53 3.62 -0.35 10.42
C TYR A 53 3.15 0.27 9.10
N ALA A 54 4.03 0.29 8.10
CA ALA A 54 3.81 0.99 6.83
C ALA A 54 4.30 0.17 5.62
N ALA A 55 3.62 0.31 4.48
CA ALA A 55 4.00 -0.27 3.19
C ALA A 55 4.66 0.79 2.28
N PRO A 56 5.59 0.40 1.40
CA PRO A 56 6.10 1.28 0.36
C PRO A 56 5.00 1.63 -0.65
N ILE A 57 5.02 2.87 -1.14
CA ILE A 57 4.23 3.31 -2.29
C ILE A 57 5.15 3.32 -3.51
N ASN A 58 4.89 2.42 -4.45
CA ASN A 58 5.66 2.32 -5.69
C ASN A 58 4.85 2.89 -6.86
N VAL A 59 5.50 3.64 -7.75
CA VAL A 59 4.85 4.26 -8.92
C VAL A 59 5.69 4.09 -10.17
N ASP A 60 5.01 4.07 -11.31
CA ASP A 60 5.65 4.19 -12.61
C ASP A 60 5.61 5.66 -13.04
N VAL A 61 6.75 6.24 -13.38
CA VAL A 61 6.90 7.64 -13.78
C VAL A 61 7.39 7.71 -15.23
N GLU A 62 6.61 8.38 -16.08
CA GLU A 62 7.04 8.80 -17.40
C GLU A 62 7.34 10.29 -17.38
N TYR A 63 8.53 10.69 -17.82
CA TYR A 63 8.92 12.09 -17.91
C TYR A 63 9.80 12.32 -19.15
N THR A 64 9.81 13.55 -19.66
CA THR A 64 10.67 13.96 -20.77
C THR A 64 11.98 14.54 -20.24
N ARG A 65 13.10 14.12 -20.81
CA ARG A 65 14.43 14.72 -20.57
C ARG A 65 14.96 15.24 -21.91
N GLY A 66 14.73 16.53 -22.18
CA GLY A 66 14.90 17.10 -23.52
C GLY A 66 13.88 16.50 -24.50
N ASN A 67 14.33 16.04 -25.67
CA ASN A 67 13.48 15.35 -26.67
C ASN A 67 13.29 13.85 -26.43
N GLN A 68 13.87 13.27 -25.38
CA GLN A 68 13.74 11.84 -25.08
C GLN A 68 12.69 11.59 -24.01
N ARG A 69 11.77 10.65 -24.27
CA ARG A 69 10.83 10.12 -23.27
C ARG A 69 11.53 9.04 -22.44
N VAL A 70 11.54 9.22 -21.13
CA VAL A 70 12.14 8.27 -20.18
C VAL A 70 11.03 7.69 -19.31
N ILE A 71 10.94 6.36 -19.28
CA ILE A 71 9.99 5.63 -18.43
C ILE A 71 10.79 4.96 -17.31
N LYS A 72 10.56 5.38 -16.08
CA LYS A 72 11.04 4.69 -14.88
C LYS A 72 9.88 3.91 -14.29
N ARG A 73 10.12 2.62 -14.01
CA ARG A 73 9.12 1.74 -13.39
C ARG A 73 9.53 1.39 -11.97
N ASP A 74 8.54 1.08 -11.15
CA ASP A 74 8.72 0.60 -9.76
C ASP A 74 9.53 1.55 -8.88
N LEU A 75 9.26 2.86 -8.99
CA LEU A 75 9.90 3.88 -8.17
C LEU A 75 9.18 4.00 -6.82
N THR A 76 9.86 3.72 -5.71
CA THR A 76 9.31 3.99 -4.37
C THR A 76 9.35 5.48 -4.05
N ILE A 77 8.19 6.09 -3.82
CA ILE A 77 8.05 7.52 -3.51
C ILE A 77 7.85 7.82 -2.02
N GLY A 78 7.62 6.80 -1.21
CA GLY A 78 7.41 6.96 0.22
C GLY A 78 6.84 5.71 0.87
N ARG A 79 6.46 5.83 2.14
CA ARG A 79 5.77 4.77 2.89
C ARG A 79 4.47 5.30 3.45
N MET A 80 3.42 4.48 3.39
CA MET A 80 2.10 4.79 3.93
C MET A 80 1.78 3.84 5.08
N PRO A 81 1.35 4.35 6.25
CA PRO A 81 0.86 3.51 7.34
C PRO A 81 -0.27 2.59 6.86
N ILE A 82 -0.21 1.33 7.25
CA ILE A 82 -1.25 0.34 6.93
C ILE A 82 -2.15 0.22 8.15
N MET A 83 -3.46 0.29 7.93
CA MET A 83 -4.45 0.04 8.99
C MET A 83 -4.48 -1.45 9.33
N LEU A 84 -4.46 -1.78 10.62
CA LEU A 84 -4.54 -3.16 11.10
C LEU A 84 -5.86 -3.81 10.67
N ARG A 85 -5.77 -5.06 10.24
CA ARG A 85 -6.86 -5.86 9.64
C ARG A 85 -7.52 -5.28 8.37
N SER A 86 -6.95 -4.21 7.80
CA SER A 86 -7.38 -3.74 6.48
C SER A 86 -7.01 -4.72 5.36
N SER A 87 -7.52 -4.47 4.15
CA SER A 87 -7.26 -5.32 2.98
C SER A 87 -5.78 -5.44 2.58
N LYS A 88 -4.90 -4.61 3.14
CA LYS A 88 -3.45 -4.58 2.89
C LYS A 88 -2.63 -5.00 4.09
N CYS A 89 -3.25 -5.31 5.23
CA CYS A 89 -2.57 -5.82 6.40
C CYS A 89 -2.26 -7.31 6.25
N ILE A 90 -1.14 -7.76 6.83
CA ILE A 90 -0.77 -9.18 6.84
C ILE A 90 -1.73 -10.03 7.69
N LEU A 91 -2.44 -9.41 8.64
CA LEU A 91 -3.38 -10.08 9.54
C LEU A 91 -4.75 -10.30 8.90
N LYS A 92 -4.94 -9.82 7.67
CA LYS A 92 -6.20 -9.92 6.97
C LYS A 92 -6.49 -11.39 6.66
N ASP A 93 -7.68 -11.85 7.05
CA ASP A 93 -8.19 -13.20 6.80
C ASP A 93 -7.32 -14.34 7.37
N LEU A 94 -6.43 -14.06 8.34
CA LEU A 94 -5.68 -15.10 9.05
C LEU A 94 -6.61 -15.85 10.01
N ALA A 95 -6.42 -17.17 10.09
CA ALA A 95 -7.11 -18.00 11.07
C ALA A 95 -6.61 -17.73 12.50
N GLU A 96 -7.38 -18.13 13.52
CA GLU A 96 -7.02 -17.90 14.92
C GLU A 96 -5.68 -18.56 15.28
N GLU A 97 -5.39 -19.76 14.76
CA GLU A 97 -4.10 -20.41 15.03
C GLU A 97 -2.92 -19.67 14.38
N GLU A 98 -3.15 -19.05 13.23
CA GLU A 98 -2.13 -18.26 12.53
C GLU A 98 -1.88 -16.92 13.23
N LEU A 99 -2.94 -16.28 13.73
CA LEU A 99 -2.86 -15.07 14.56
C LEU A 99 -2.05 -15.33 15.83
N ALA A 100 -2.29 -16.47 16.49
CA ALA A 100 -1.51 -16.89 17.65
C ALA A 100 -0.02 -17.05 17.32
N ARG A 101 0.33 -17.60 16.16
CA ARG A 101 1.72 -17.75 15.71
C ARG A 101 2.42 -16.41 15.47
N VAL A 102 1.70 -15.40 15.00
CA VAL A 102 2.23 -14.04 14.82
C VAL A 102 2.07 -13.15 16.07
N GLN A 103 1.63 -13.73 17.19
CA GLN A 103 1.43 -13.07 18.48
C GLN A 103 0.39 -11.94 18.43
N GLU A 104 -0.67 -12.11 17.65
CA GLU A 104 -1.78 -11.18 17.56
C GLU A 104 -3.05 -11.79 18.17
N CYS A 105 -3.91 -10.95 18.73
CA CYS A 105 -5.14 -11.38 19.36
C CYS A 105 -6.24 -11.64 18.30
N PRO A 106 -6.94 -12.79 18.30
CA PRO A 106 -8.05 -13.05 17.38
C PRO A 106 -9.25 -12.11 17.62
N TYR A 107 -9.42 -11.63 18.86
CA TYR A 107 -10.49 -10.71 19.25
C TYR A 107 -10.16 -9.23 19.02
N ASP A 108 -8.97 -8.89 18.53
CA ASP A 108 -8.64 -7.51 18.17
C ASP A 108 -9.50 -7.07 16.96
N PRO A 109 -10.35 -6.04 17.06
CA PRO A 109 -11.14 -5.58 15.92
C PRO A 109 -10.30 -4.98 14.79
N GLY A 110 -9.08 -4.51 15.06
CA GLY A 110 -8.28 -3.71 14.12
C GLY A 110 -8.88 -2.31 13.89
N GLY A 111 -8.59 -1.71 12.72
CA GLY A 111 -9.14 -0.38 12.37
C GLY A 111 -8.30 0.81 12.84
N TYR A 112 -7.08 0.56 13.32
CA TYR A 112 -6.13 1.58 13.76
C TYR A 112 -4.77 1.39 13.11
N PHE A 113 -3.85 2.32 13.35
CA PHE A 113 -2.49 2.34 12.79
C PHE A 113 -1.46 2.23 13.91
N ILE A 114 -0.33 1.60 13.63
CA ILE A 114 0.84 1.61 14.53
C ILE A 114 1.85 2.61 13.97
N VAL A 115 2.11 3.69 14.70
CA VAL A 115 3.03 4.76 14.32
C VAL A 115 4.00 5.00 15.47
N LYS A 116 5.30 4.79 15.21
CA LYS A 116 6.35 4.87 16.24
C LYS A 116 6.01 4.05 17.50
N GLY A 117 5.65 2.79 17.32
CA GLY A 117 5.27 1.88 18.41
C GLY A 117 3.90 2.12 19.04
N SER A 118 3.28 3.28 18.78
CA SER A 118 2.01 3.65 19.38
C SER A 118 0.82 3.37 18.45
N GLU A 119 -0.27 2.88 19.03
CA GLU A 119 -1.54 2.72 18.32
C GLU A 119 -2.25 4.07 18.18
N LYS A 120 -2.75 4.35 16.98
CA LYS A 120 -3.39 5.62 16.60
C LYS A 120 -4.66 5.34 15.80
N VAL A 121 -5.76 5.91 16.25
CA VAL A 121 -7.08 5.83 15.58
C VAL A 121 -7.36 7.17 14.91
N ILE A 122 -7.87 7.16 13.68
CA ILE A 122 -8.40 8.36 13.04
C ILE A 122 -9.85 8.50 13.47
N LEU A 123 -10.19 9.61 14.11
CA LEU A 123 -11.56 9.94 14.46
C LEU A 123 -12.25 10.60 13.27
N ILE A 124 -13.51 10.23 13.05
CA ILE A 124 -14.34 10.87 12.03
C ILE A 124 -14.65 12.29 12.49
N GLN A 125 -14.39 13.27 11.62
CA GLN A 125 -14.77 14.65 11.84
C GLN A 125 -15.91 14.98 10.88
N GLU A 126 -17.02 15.49 11.41
CA GLU A 126 -18.08 16.07 10.61
C GLU A 126 -17.65 17.46 10.14
N GLN A 127 -17.82 17.74 8.85
CA GLN A 127 -17.69 19.09 8.29
C GLN A 127 -19.08 19.74 8.26
N LEU A 128 -19.18 20.96 8.81
CA LEU A 128 -20.34 21.84 8.70
C LEU A 128 -20.40 22.54 7.34
#